data_AF-A0A965RC45-F1
#
_entry.id   AF-A0A965RC45-F1
#
_cell.length_a   1.000
_cell.length_b   1.000
_cell.length_c   1.000
_cell.angle_alpha   90.00
_cell.angle_beta   90.00
_cell.angle_gamma   90.00
#
_symmetry.space_group_name_H-M   'P 1'
#
loop_
_entity.id
_entity.type
_entity.pdbx_description
1 polymer ?
#
loop_
_entity_poly.entity_id
_entity_poly.type
_entity_poly.pdbx_seq_one_letter_code
_entity_poly.pdbx_strand_id
1 'polypeptide(L)'
;MVNGRVLELFRSEGMWRHAYHAHFSYPLQSKMARVKVPMTFGAPRWDPQYDMSVEASRVYPRVPFVKLPDDMREWADVLLPQLARKE
;
A
#
# COMPACT_ATOMS: atom_id res chain seq x y z
N MET A 1 -3.16 31.56 -9.40
CA MET A 1 -1.94 30.80 -9.75
C MET A 1 -2.38 29.36 -10.02
N VAL A 2 -2.45 28.92 -11.28
CA VAL A 2 -2.84 27.53 -11.58
C VAL A 2 -1.68 26.63 -11.15
N ASN A 3 -1.94 25.76 -10.18
CA ASN A 3 -0.96 24.86 -9.57
C ASN A 3 -0.32 23.97 -10.66
N GLY A 4 1.02 23.88 -10.70
CA GLY A 4 1.77 23.14 -11.74
C GLY A 4 1.31 21.70 -11.94
N ARG A 5 0.79 21.05 -10.88
CA ARG A 5 0.18 19.71 -10.93
C ARG A 5 -1.01 19.62 -11.90
N VAL A 6 -1.78 20.70 -12.05
CA VAL A 6 -2.91 20.76 -12.98
C VAL A 6 -2.43 20.79 -14.42
N LEU A 7 -1.34 21.53 -14.71
CA LEU A 7 -0.73 21.56 -16.04
C LEU A 7 -0.10 20.21 -16.40
N GLU A 8 0.50 19.51 -15.44
CA GLU A 8 1.01 18.14 -15.63
C GLU A 8 -0.11 17.15 -15.93
N LEU A 9 -1.25 17.27 -15.24
CA LEU A 9 -2.47 16.49 -15.52
C LEU A 9 -2.95 16.68 -16.96
N PHE A 10 -2.97 17.91 -17.47
CA PHE A 10 -3.33 18.20 -18.86
C PHE A 10 -2.27 17.69 -19.86
N ARG A 11 -0.98 17.78 -19.54
CA ARG A 11 0.12 17.25 -20.37
C ARG A 11 0.15 15.73 -20.47
N SER A 12 -0.54 15.03 -19.57
CA SER A 12 -0.60 13.57 -19.59
C SER A 12 -1.53 12.98 -20.66
N GLU A 13 -2.16 13.79 -21.52
CA GLU A 13 -3.08 13.34 -22.59
C GLU A 13 -4.18 12.38 -22.11
N GLY A 14 -4.62 12.52 -20.85
CA GLY A 14 -5.63 11.63 -20.26
C GLY A 14 -5.09 10.32 -19.69
N MET A 15 -3.77 10.14 -19.62
CA MET A 15 -3.13 9.00 -18.92
C MET A 15 -3.51 8.93 -17.44
N TRP A 16 -3.80 10.07 -16.80
CA TRP A 16 -4.35 10.08 -15.44
C TRP A 16 -5.65 9.26 -15.35
N ARG A 17 -6.57 9.37 -16.32
CA ARG A 17 -7.83 8.60 -16.32
C ARG A 17 -7.57 7.10 -16.41
N HIS A 18 -6.63 6.71 -17.27
CA HIS A 18 -6.22 5.32 -17.41
C HIS A 18 -5.59 4.78 -16.13
N ALA A 19 -4.72 5.57 -15.47
CA ALA A 19 -4.12 5.20 -14.20
C ALA A 19 -5.17 5.05 -13.08
N TYR A 20 -6.11 5.99 -12.97
CA TYR A 20 -7.20 5.89 -11.98
C TYR A 20 -8.12 4.70 -12.28
N HIS A 21 -8.50 4.48 -13.55
CA HIS A 21 -9.32 3.33 -13.93
C HIS A 21 -8.60 2.02 -13.61
N ALA A 22 -7.32 1.91 -13.92
CA ALA A 22 -6.51 0.75 -13.57
C ALA A 22 -6.45 0.55 -12.05
N HIS A 23 -6.32 1.62 -11.27
CA HIS A 23 -6.32 1.56 -9.80
C HIS A 23 -7.64 1.00 -9.25
N PHE A 24 -8.79 1.48 -9.74
CA PHE A 24 -10.11 1.02 -9.27
C PHE A 24 -10.51 -0.37 -9.80
N SER A 25 -10.00 -0.76 -10.97
CA SER A 25 -10.28 -2.07 -11.58
C SER A 25 -9.23 -3.13 -11.24
N TYR A 26 -8.17 -2.80 -10.49
CA TYR A 26 -7.12 -3.75 -10.18
C TYR A 26 -7.67 -4.87 -9.29
N PRO A 27 -7.62 -6.15 -9.73
CA PRO A 27 -8.23 -7.25 -9.00
C PRO A 27 -7.30 -7.73 -7.87
N LEU A 28 -6.92 -6.82 -6.96
CA LEU A 28 -5.98 -7.09 -5.87
C LEU A 28 -6.46 -8.28 -5.03
N GLN A 29 -7.74 -8.30 -4.67
CA GLN A 29 -8.31 -9.33 -3.80
C GLN A 29 -8.16 -10.75 -4.36
N SER A 30 -8.44 -10.96 -5.65
CA SER A 30 -8.31 -12.29 -6.26
C SER A 30 -6.84 -12.72 -6.43
N LYS A 31 -5.93 -11.75 -6.61
CA LYS A 31 -4.49 -12.00 -6.67
C LYS A 31 -3.91 -12.31 -5.29
N MET A 32 -4.35 -11.60 -4.24
CA MET A 32 -3.90 -11.81 -2.86
C MET A 32 -4.12 -13.24 -2.38
N ALA A 33 -5.23 -13.88 -2.76
CA ALA A 33 -5.50 -15.29 -2.45
C ALA A 33 -4.46 -16.28 -3.02
N ARG A 34 -3.69 -15.86 -4.04
CA ARG A 34 -2.72 -16.68 -4.78
C ARG A 34 -1.26 -16.34 -4.43
N VAL A 35 -1.02 -15.32 -3.62
CA VAL A 35 0.33 -14.92 -3.21
C VAL A 35 0.95 -16.04 -2.37
N LYS A 36 2.18 -16.43 -2.72
CA LYS A 36 2.97 -17.47 -2.04
C LYS A 36 4.27 -16.93 -1.42
N VAL A 37 4.51 -15.64 -1.55
CA VAL A 37 5.68 -14.99 -0.96
C VAL A 37 5.32 -14.46 0.43
N PRO A 38 6.25 -14.52 1.40
CA PRO A 38 6.06 -13.87 2.68
C PRO A 38 5.72 -12.39 2.49
N MET A 39 4.68 -11.92 3.16
CA MET A 39 4.16 -10.58 3.00
C MET A 39 3.57 -10.08 4.32
N THR A 40 3.65 -8.76 4.53
CA THR A 40 3.14 -8.08 5.71
C THR A 40 2.47 -6.78 5.27
N PHE A 41 1.33 -6.44 5.86
CA PHE A 41 0.75 -5.10 5.77
C PHE A 41 1.41 -4.18 6.79
N GLY A 42 1.79 -2.98 6.40
CA GLY A 42 2.39 -2.01 7.33
C GLY A 42 1.90 -0.60 7.06
N ALA A 43 1.50 0.10 8.11
CA ALA A 43 1.09 1.49 8.04
C ALA A 43 1.41 2.22 9.36
N PRO A 44 1.84 3.50 9.32
CA PRO A 44 1.93 4.38 10.48
C PRO A 44 0.56 4.98 10.82
N ARG A 45 0.36 5.48 12.05
CA ARG A 45 -0.99 5.88 12.50
C ARG A 45 -1.56 7.07 11.75
N TRP A 46 -0.69 7.93 11.22
CA TRP A 46 -1.09 9.08 10.41
C TRP A 46 -1.46 8.74 8.97
N ASP A 47 -1.25 7.49 8.51
CA ASP A 47 -1.63 7.07 7.17
C ASP A 47 -3.17 7.07 7.03
N PRO A 48 -3.75 7.78 6.04
CA PRO A 48 -5.19 7.77 5.77
C PRO A 48 -5.76 6.36 5.53
N GLN A 49 -4.92 5.40 5.14
CA GLN A 49 -5.28 4.00 4.86
C GLN A 49 -4.94 3.06 6.02
N TYR A 50 -4.58 3.58 7.21
CA TYR A 50 -4.20 2.74 8.35
C TYR A 50 -5.27 1.71 8.71
N ASP A 51 -6.51 2.16 8.93
CA ASP A 51 -7.61 1.27 9.33
C ASP A 51 -7.93 0.25 8.24
N MET A 52 -7.79 0.63 6.96
CA MET A 52 -7.94 -0.29 5.83
C MET A 52 -6.85 -1.36 5.79
N SER A 53 -5.62 -1.02 6.17
CA SER A 53 -4.50 -1.96 6.26
C SER A 53 -4.68 -2.96 7.41
N VAL A 54 -5.20 -2.50 8.54
CA VAL A 54 -5.59 -3.37 9.66
C VAL A 54 -6.71 -4.31 9.23
N GLU A 55 -7.76 -3.81 8.58
CA GLU A 55 -8.85 -4.64 8.10
C GLU A 55 -8.39 -5.65 7.04
N ALA A 56 -7.48 -5.26 6.15
CA ALA A 56 -6.90 -6.17 5.17
C ALA A 56 -6.21 -7.39 5.83
N SER A 57 -5.50 -7.22 6.94
CA SER A 57 -4.91 -8.36 7.67
C SER A 57 -5.95 -9.31 8.28
N ARG A 58 -7.17 -8.82 8.56
CA ARG A 58 -8.29 -9.66 9.02
C ARG A 58 -8.87 -10.46 7.86
N VAL A 59 -8.98 -9.85 6.68
CA VAL A 59 -9.45 -10.49 5.45
C VAL A 59 -8.43 -11.51 4.93
N TYR A 60 -7.13 -11.26 5.12
CA TYR A 60 -6.04 -12.16 4.71
C TYR A 60 -5.20 -12.59 5.92
N PRO A 61 -5.66 -13.56 6.75
CA PRO A 61 -4.96 -13.95 7.98
C PRO A 61 -3.53 -14.47 7.80
N ARG A 62 -3.16 -14.87 6.57
CA ARG A 62 -1.78 -15.29 6.21
C ARG A 62 -0.82 -14.10 6.04
N VAL A 63 -1.34 -12.87 6.02
CA VAL A 63 -0.56 -11.64 5.80
C VAL A 63 -0.72 -10.78 7.05
N PRO A 64 0.21 -10.87 8.02
CA PRO A 64 0.08 -10.13 9.27
C PRO A 64 0.14 -8.62 9.05
N PHE A 65 -0.43 -7.87 9.99
CA PHE A 65 -0.24 -6.42 10.08
C PHE A 65 0.87 -6.08 11.07
N VAL A 66 1.68 -5.09 10.73
CA VAL A 66 2.70 -4.52 11.60
C VAL A 66 2.56 -3.00 11.60
N LYS A 67 2.36 -2.43 12.79
CA LYS A 67 2.31 -0.97 12.96
C LYS A 67 3.69 -0.38 12.68
N LEU A 68 3.77 0.56 11.76
CA LEU A 68 4.99 1.32 11.52
C LEU A 68 5.09 2.50 12.50
N PRO A 69 6.32 2.89 12.92
CA PRO A 69 6.54 4.12 13.66
C PRO A 69 6.12 5.35 12.87
N ASP A 70 5.78 6.43 13.56
CA ASP A 70 5.39 7.68 12.90
C ASP A 70 6.59 8.35 12.20
N ASP A 71 7.81 8.16 12.74
CA ASP A 71 9.06 8.57 12.08
C ASP A 71 9.50 7.50 11.07
N MET A 72 9.59 7.89 9.80
CA MET A 72 10.02 7.01 8.71
C MET A 72 11.44 6.47 8.88
N ARG A 73 12.31 7.17 9.61
CA ARG A 73 13.70 6.74 9.85
C ARG A 73 13.79 5.47 10.67
N GLU A 74 12.75 5.16 11.45
CA GLU A 74 12.66 3.99 12.33
C GLU A 74 12.00 2.78 11.64
N TRP A 75 11.55 2.91 10.39
CA TRP A 75 10.84 1.83 9.70
C TRP A 75 11.69 0.60 9.47
N ALA A 76 13.00 0.78 9.26
CA ALA A 76 13.94 -0.32 9.05
C ALA A 76 13.94 -1.29 10.23
N ASP A 77 13.89 -0.79 11.46
CA ASP A 77 13.91 -1.60 12.68
C ASP A 77 12.68 -2.51 12.79
N VAL A 78 11.57 -2.09 12.19
CA VAL A 78 10.30 -2.84 12.18
C VAL A 78 10.18 -3.77 10.98
N LEU A 79 10.67 -3.34 9.80
CA LEU A 79 10.53 -4.07 8.54
C LEU A 79 11.62 -5.14 8.33
N LEU A 80 12.88 -4.90 8.72
CA LEU A 80 13.96 -5.86 8.52
C LEU A 80 13.70 -7.22 9.21
N PRO A 81 13.18 -7.28 10.45
CA PRO A 81 12.82 -8.56 11.08
C PRO A 81 11.74 -9.33 10.32
N GLN A 82 10.91 -8.65 9.52
CA GLN A 82 9.87 -9.30 8.69
C GLN A 82 10.48 -10.12 7.55
N LEU A 83 11.58 -9.63 6.98
CA LEU A 83 12.24 -10.27 5.84
C LEU A 83 12.96 -11.57 6.25
N ALA A 84 13.37 -11.66 7.51
CA ALA A 84 14.05 -12.83 8.06
C ALA A 84 13.08 -13.96 8.50
N ARG A 85 11.76 -13.69 8.56
CA ARG A 85 10.76 -14.72 8.88
C ARG A 85 10.67 -15.71 7.72
N LYS A 86 11.23 -16.91 7.93
CA LYS A 86 10.84 -18.10 7.17
C LYS A 86 9.55 -18.62 7.78
N GLU A 87 8.53 -18.82 6.94
CA GLU A 87 7.34 -19.63 7.29
C GLU A 87 7.74 -21.06 7.64
#